data_AF-A0AAD7UDG9-F1
#
_entry.id   AF-A0AAD7UDG9-F1
#
_cell.length_a   1.000
_cell.length_b   1.000
_cell.length_c   1.000
_cell.angle_alpha   90.00
_cell.angle_beta   90.00
_cell.angle_gamma   90.00
#
_symmetry.space_group_name_H-M   'P 1'
#
loop_
_entity.id
_entity.type
_entity.pdbx_description
1 polymer ?
#
loop_
_entity_poly.entity_id
_entity_poly.type
_entity_poly.pdbx_seq_one_letter_code
_entity_poly.pdbx_strand_id
1 'polypeptide(L)'
;MAVAEPLATKAEGRVSPDGRVRAVATSQGPRRQRVKLEWTDGRQLSFAETIHAWRQAPNFGAWFSSILADAPFDAFFWECPPTTKAVANATPFEFAIVRARGFARASPADFSEHLDCADVVATFPNLGGDAVLCAPCELAGVPRETYGHLAAFSRDAPADQLNALWRHVGAALATALEDRGPRPTWLSTEGSGVPWLHVRLDSSPKYYKTDAFRPPPNFPPPP
;
A
#
# COMPACT_ATOMS: atom_id res chain seq x y z
N MET A 1 -3.93 34.02 5.67
CA MET A 1 -3.31 32.83 5.04
C MET A 1 -4.44 32.06 4.36
N ALA A 2 -4.50 32.05 3.02
CA ALA A 2 -5.56 31.33 2.32
C ALA A 2 -5.41 29.83 2.58
N VAL A 3 -6.42 29.21 3.17
CA VAL A 3 -6.50 27.75 3.30
C VAL A 3 -6.70 27.22 1.89
N ALA A 4 -5.71 26.52 1.34
CA ALA A 4 -5.84 25.92 0.02
C ALA A 4 -7.05 24.99 0.01
N GLU A 5 -7.92 25.11 -1.00
CA GLU A 5 -9.12 24.28 -1.11
C GLU A 5 -8.73 22.79 -1.19
N PRO A 6 -9.53 21.89 -0.58
CA PRO A 6 -9.30 20.46 -0.68
C PRO A 6 -9.42 20.01 -2.13
N LEU A 7 -8.46 19.22 -2.62
CA LEU A 7 -8.55 18.60 -3.94
C LEU A 7 -9.74 17.62 -3.97
N ALA A 8 -10.52 17.64 -5.06
CA ALA A 8 -11.57 16.64 -5.26
C ALA A 8 -11.00 15.22 -5.26
N THR A 9 -11.65 14.29 -4.57
CA THR A 9 -11.23 12.89 -4.43
C THR A 9 -12.03 12.02 -5.39
N LYS A 10 -11.47 11.71 -6.57
CA LYS A 10 -12.15 10.87 -7.58
C LYS A 10 -12.52 9.48 -7.07
N ALA A 11 -11.78 8.97 -6.10
CA ALA A 11 -12.05 7.67 -5.49
C ALA A 11 -13.22 7.67 -4.50
N GLU A 12 -13.76 8.83 -4.09
CA GLU A 12 -14.89 8.91 -3.16
C GLU A 12 -16.11 8.15 -3.70
N GLY A 13 -16.67 7.26 -2.90
CA GLY A 13 -17.85 6.47 -3.25
C GLY A 13 -17.58 5.34 -4.26
N ARG A 14 -16.33 5.10 -4.67
CA ARG A 14 -15.97 4.00 -5.58
C ARG A 14 -16.27 2.65 -4.93
N VAL A 15 -17.09 1.83 -5.58
CA VAL A 15 -17.57 0.54 -5.06
C VAL A 15 -16.74 -0.63 -5.62
N SER A 16 -16.51 -1.67 -4.81
CA SER A 16 -15.83 -2.91 -5.19
C SER A 16 -16.61 -3.72 -6.24
N PRO A 17 -15.96 -4.62 -7.00
CA PRO A 17 -16.62 -5.40 -8.05
C PRO A 17 -17.82 -6.23 -7.57
N ASP A 18 -17.81 -6.68 -6.31
CA ASP A 18 -18.88 -7.45 -5.68
C ASP A 18 -19.98 -6.57 -5.02
N GLY A 19 -19.84 -5.24 -5.10
CA GLY A 19 -20.79 -4.30 -4.54
C GLY A 19 -20.75 -4.16 -3.02
N ARG A 20 -19.79 -4.79 -2.31
CA ARG A 20 -19.84 -4.89 -0.84
C ARG A 20 -19.02 -3.85 -0.10
N VAL A 21 -17.99 -3.31 -0.74
CA VAL A 21 -17.04 -2.37 -0.14
C VAL A 21 -17.04 -1.08 -0.96
N ARG A 22 -16.93 0.07 -0.30
CA ARG A 22 -16.73 1.38 -0.92
C ARG A 22 -15.49 2.07 -0.37
N ALA A 23 -14.86 2.89 -1.19
CA ALA A 23 -13.80 3.80 -0.76
C ALA A 23 -14.39 5.13 -0.27
N VAL A 24 -13.88 5.61 0.86
CA VAL A 24 -14.16 6.94 1.39
C VAL A 24 -12.83 7.69 1.43
N ALA A 25 -12.67 8.69 0.57
CA ALA A 25 -11.46 9.44 0.31
C ALA A 25 -11.64 10.91 0.68
N THR A 26 -10.80 11.41 1.58
CA THR A 26 -10.82 12.80 2.03
C THR A 26 -9.47 13.46 1.82
N SER A 27 -9.45 14.66 1.23
CA SER A 27 -8.23 15.46 1.11
C SER A 27 -7.85 16.09 2.46
N GLN A 28 -6.59 15.96 2.85
CA GLN A 28 -6.00 16.54 4.05
C GLN A 28 -4.98 17.61 3.65
N GLY A 29 -5.51 18.73 3.14
CA GLY A 29 -4.70 19.78 2.51
C GLY A 29 -4.21 19.41 1.10
N PRO A 30 -3.28 20.19 0.52
CA PRO A 30 -2.94 20.10 -0.90
C PRO A 30 -1.97 18.97 -1.27
N ARG A 31 -1.46 18.22 -0.28
CA ARG A 31 -0.39 17.23 -0.48
C ARG A 31 -0.72 15.84 0.07
N ARG A 32 -1.94 15.64 0.57
CA ARG A 32 -2.30 14.38 1.23
C ARG A 32 -3.77 14.06 1.00
N GLN A 33 -4.04 12.78 0.79
CA GLN A 33 -5.39 12.20 0.88
C GLN A 33 -5.37 11.08 1.92
N ARG A 34 -6.46 10.94 2.65
CA ARG A 34 -6.74 9.84 3.56
C ARG A 34 -7.85 9.02 2.94
N VAL A 35 -7.67 7.70 2.89
CA VAL A 35 -8.68 6.79 2.34
C VAL A 35 -8.99 5.70 3.35
N LYS A 36 -10.28 5.43 3.50
CA LYS A 36 -10.84 4.33 4.29
C LYS A 36 -11.61 3.41 3.36
N LEU A 37 -11.70 2.14 3.72
CA LEU A 37 -12.57 1.18 3.05
C LEU A 37 -13.73 0.85 3.99
N GLU A 38 -14.95 1.01 3.53
CA GLU A 38 -16.16 0.71 4.31
C GLU A 38 -16.98 -0.38 3.63
N TRP A 39 -17.54 -1.27 4.43
CA TRP A 39 -18.66 -2.10 4.01
C TRP A 39 -19.84 -1.20 3.62
N THR A 40 -20.76 -1.69 2.80
CA THR A 40 -21.94 -0.93 2.38
C THR A 40 -22.84 -0.51 3.54
N ASP A 41 -22.79 -1.22 4.67
CA ASP A 41 -23.46 -0.87 5.93
C ASP A 41 -22.80 0.30 6.70
N GLY A 42 -21.65 0.81 6.22
CA GLY A 42 -20.91 1.92 6.79
C GLY A 42 -19.83 1.54 7.80
N ARG A 43 -19.67 0.25 8.13
CA ARG A 43 -18.56 -0.19 8.99
C ARG A 43 -17.25 -0.18 8.20
N GLN A 44 -16.21 0.43 8.76
CA GLN A 44 -14.87 0.37 8.17
C GLN A 44 -14.32 -1.07 8.21
N LEU A 45 -13.68 -1.51 7.12
CA LEU A 45 -12.97 -2.78 7.09
C LEU A 45 -11.84 -2.76 8.11
N SER A 46 -11.53 -3.90 8.73
CA SER A 46 -10.32 -4.07 9.52
C SER A 46 -9.09 -4.39 8.66
N PHE A 47 -7.90 -4.35 9.25
CA PHE A 47 -6.70 -4.87 8.60
C PHE A 47 -6.85 -6.33 8.18
N ALA A 48 -7.40 -7.17 9.06
CA ALA A 48 -7.60 -8.59 8.77
C ALA A 48 -8.57 -8.82 7.61
N GLU A 49 -9.68 -8.08 7.56
CA GLU A 49 -10.64 -8.13 6.46
C GLU A 49 -10.00 -7.69 5.13
N THR A 50 -9.18 -6.63 5.17
CA THR A 50 -8.48 -6.12 3.98
C THR A 50 -7.42 -7.11 3.47
N ILE A 51 -6.63 -7.70 4.39
CA ILE A 51 -5.66 -8.76 4.07
C ILE A 51 -6.38 -9.96 3.43
N HIS A 52 -7.52 -10.37 4.00
CA HIS A 52 -8.31 -11.46 3.45
C HIS A 52 -8.82 -11.13 2.05
N ALA A 53 -9.36 -9.93 1.84
CA ALA A 53 -9.87 -9.47 0.56
C ALA A 53 -8.76 -9.43 -0.52
N TRP A 54 -7.59 -8.87 -0.22
CA TRP A 54 -6.45 -8.90 -1.16
C TRP A 54 -6.01 -10.32 -1.56
N ARG A 55 -6.13 -11.29 -0.65
CA ARG A 55 -5.72 -12.67 -0.89
C ARG A 55 -6.76 -13.49 -1.65
N GLN A 56 -8.04 -13.28 -1.36
CA GLN A 56 -9.11 -14.21 -1.72
C GLN A 56 -10.20 -13.61 -2.61
N ALA A 57 -10.44 -12.30 -2.55
CA ALA A 57 -11.53 -11.68 -3.31
C ALA A 57 -11.09 -11.43 -4.77
N PRO A 58 -11.81 -11.99 -5.76
CA PRO A 58 -11.49 -11.75 -7.17
C PRO A 58 -11.52 -10.26 -7.50
N ASN A 59 -10.52 -9.80 -8.25
CA ASN A 59 -10.40 -8.41 -8.74
C ASN A 59 -10.31 -7.32 -7.66
N PHE A 60 -10.22 -7.67 -6.37
CA PHE A 60 -10.15 -6.70 -5.29
C PHE A 60 -8.83 -5.89 -5.32
N GLY A 61 -7.71 -6.52 -5.70
CA GLY A 61 -6.43 -5.82 -5.85
C GLY A 61 -6.41 -4.83 -7.01
N ALA A 62 -6.99 -5.18 -8.16
CA ALA A 62 -7.16 -4.27 -9.29
C ALA A 62 -8.09 -3.11 -8.93
N TRP A 63 -9.21 -3.39 -8.26
CA TRP A 63 -10.10 -2.35 -7.73
C TRP A 63 -9.39 -1.43 -6.72
N PHE A 64 -8.65 -1.99 -5.77
CA PHE A 64 -7.87 -1.23 -4.81
C PHE A 64 -6.85 -0.33 -5.50
N SER A 65 -6.21 -0.83 -6.56
CA SER A 65 -5.28 -0.04 -7.38
C SER A 65 -5.99 1.08 -8.13
N SER A 66 -7.24 0.92 -8.55
CA SER A 66 -8.00 2.00 -9.18
C SER A 66 -8.27 3.19 -8.24
N ILE A 67 -8.43 2.94 -6.93
CA ILE A 67 -8.49 3.99 -5.90
C ILE A 67 -7.18 4.79 -5.86
N LEU A 68 -6.04 4.09 -5.97
CA LEU A 68 -4.72 4.70 -5.97
C LEU A 68 -4.45 5.47 -7.27
N ALA A 69 -4.88 4.93 -8.41
CA ALA A 69 -4.76 5.54 -9.73
C ALA A 69 -5.47 6.91 -9.81
N ASP A 70 -6.61 7.02 -9.12
CA ASP A 70 -7.43 8.22 -8.99
C ASP A 70 -6.82 9.34 -8.14
N ALA A 71 -5.73 9.06 -7.41
CA ALA A 71 -5.06 10.08 -6.61
C ALA A 71 -4.60 11.25 -7.51
N PRO A 72 -4.80 12.51 -7.09
CA PRO A 72 -4.55 13.70 -7.90
C PRO A 72 -3.06 14.08 -7.96
N PHE A 73 -2.16 13.14 -7.67
CA PHE A 73 -0.72 13.36 -7.60
C PHE A 73 -0.04 12.49 -8.67
N ASP A 74 0.82 13.09 -9.48
CA ASP A 74 1.59 12.36 -10.51
C ASP A 74 2.38 11.20 -9.89
N ALA A 75 2.99 11.45 -8.74
CA ALA A 75 3.70 10.48 -7.92
C ALA A 75 3.36 10.66 -6.43
N PHE A 76 3.33 9.55 -5.69
CA PHE A 76 3.00 9.57 -4.27
C PHE A 76 3.67 8.44 -3.47
N PHE A 77 3.77 8.66 -2.16
CA PHE A 77 3.95 7.61 -1.17
C PHE A 77 2.57 7.10 -0.72
N TRP A 78 2.54 5.84 -0.29
CA TRP A 78 1.37 5.21 0.31
C TRP A 78 1.76 4.62 1.66
N GLU A 79 0.95 4.87 2.69
CA GLU A 79 1.29 4.53 4.09
C GLU A 79 0.04 4.09 4.83
N CYS A 80 0.09 2.96 5.53
CA CYS A 80 -0.94 2.50 6.47
C CYS A 80 -0.52 2.77 7.92
N PRO A 81 -1.46 2.93 8.87
CA PRO A 81 -1.15 2.78 10.30
C PRO A 81 -0.47 1.43 10.59
N PRO A 82 0.27 1.30 11.70
CA PRO A 82 0.83 0.03 12.06
C PRO A 82 -0.22 -0.92 12.60
N THR A 83 0.04 -2.21 12.47
CA THR A 83 -0.82 -3.24 13.04
C THR A 83 0.02 -4.38 13.64
N THR A 84 -0.61 -5.19 14.49
CA THR A 84 -0.03 -6.41 15.09
C THR A 84 -1.03 -7.54 14.93
N LYS A 85 -0.60 -8.79 15.13
CA LYS A 85 -1.51 -9.94 15.13
C LYS A 85 -2.68 -9.75 16.10
N ALA A 86 -2.41 -9.19 17.27
CA ALA A 86 -3.41 -9.01 18.33
C ALA A 86 -4.52 -8.01 17.94
N VAL A 87 -4.20 -6.97 17.18
CA VAL A 87 -5.16 -5.89 16.87
C VAL A 87 -5.65 -5.87 15.42
N ALA A 88 -5.13 -6.72 14.53
CA ALA A 88 -5.47 -6.68 13.10
C ALA A 88 -6.96 -6.85 12.81
N ASN A 89 -7.70 -7.61 13.63
CA ASN A 89 -9.16 -7.78 13.50
C ASN A 89 -9.96 -6.57 13.96
N ALA A 90 -9.43 -5.77 14.90
CA ALA A 90 -10.14 -4.65 15.50
C ALA A 90 -9.70 -3.29 14.95
N THR A 91 -8.48 -3.20 14.41
CA THR A 91 -7.92 -1.94 13.88
C THR A 91 -8.57 -1.62 12.54
N PRO A 92 -9.28 -0.49 12.41
CA PRO A 92 -9.85 -0.07 11.13
C PRO A 92 -8.75 0.18 10.10
N PHE A 93 -8.93 -0.36 8.89
CA PHE A 93 -8.01 -0.23 7.78
C PHE A 93 -8.19 1.11 7.08
N GLU A 94 -7.11 1.85 6.98
CA GLU A 94 -7.03 3.10 6.25
C GLU A 94 -5.61 3.30 5.73
N PHE A 95 -5.45 4.26 4.83
CA PHE A 95 -4.14 4.65 4.34
C PHE A 95 -4.08 6.12 3.97
N ALA A 96 -2.86 6.64 3.93
CA ALA A 96 -2.55 7.96 3.44
C ALA A 96 -1.85 7.86 2.08
N ILE A 97 -2.27 8.70 1.15
CA ILE A 97 -1.57 8.97 -0.10
C ILE A 97 -0.89 10.33 0.06
N VAL A 98 0.43 10.38 -0.08
CA VAL A 98 1.23 11.60 0.19
C VAL A 98 1.97 12.02 -1.06
N ARG A 99 1.73 13.25 -1.53
CA ARG A 99 2.35 13.79 -2.75
C ARG A 99 3.88 13.76 -2.67
N ALA A 100 4.50 13.00 -3.57
CA ALA A 100 5.93 13.01 -3.80
C ALA A 100 6.33 14.15 -4.77
N ARG A 101 7.61 14.52 -4.79
CA ARG A 101 8.15 15.48 -5.77
C ARG A 101 8.49 14.82 -7.11
N GLY A 102 8.37 13.50 -7.20
CA GLY A 102 8.87 12.65 -8.28
C GLY A 102 9.86 11.61 -7.73
N PHE A 103 10.15 10.62 -8.56
CA PHE A 103 11.13 9.56 -8.28
C PHE A 103 12.17 9.52 -9.40
N ALA A 104 13.32 8.90 -9.15
CA ALA A 104 14.27 8.64 -10.22
C ALA A 104 13.66 7.68 -11.27
N ARG A 105 14.26 7.66 -12.47
CA ARG A 105 13.80 6.82 -13.56
C ARG A 105 13.82 5.34 -13.14
N ALA A 106 12.76 4.62 -13.50
CA ALA A 106 12.62 3.20 -13.20
C ALA A 106 13.87 2.39 -13.60
N SER A 107 14.46 1.69 -12.63
CA SER A 107 15.63 0.83 -12.83
C SER A 107 15.53 -0.41 -11.94
N PRO A 108 15.63 -1.62 -12.50
CA PRO A 108 15.56 -2.87 -11.72
C PRO A 108 16.89 -3.22 -11.04
N ALA A 109 17.96 -2.44 -11.26
CA ALA A 109 19.33 -2.82 -10.92
C ALA A 109 19.53 -3.24 -9.46
N ASP A 110 18.95 -2.51 -8.50
CA ASP A 110 19.08 -2.82 -7.06
C ASP A 110 18.38 -4.12 -6.65
N PHE A 111 17.44 -4.61 -7.47
CA PHE A 111 16.67 -5.83 -7.21
C PHE A 111 16.87 -6.89 -8.30
N SER A 112 17.89 -6.77 -9.15
CA SER A 112 18.03 -7.65 -10.32
C SER A 112 18.09 -9.14 -9.96
N GLU A 113 18.67 -9.48 -8.81
CA GLU A 113 18.75 -10.85 -8.29
C GLU A 113 17.39 -11.42 -7.84
N HIS A 114 16.40 -10.56 -7.61
CA HIS A 114 15.07 -10.93 -7.15
C HIS A 114 14.00 -10.85 -8.24
N LEU A 115 14.23 -10.06 -9.29
CA LEU A 115 13.24 -9.76 -10.33
C LEU A 115 13.22 -10.77 -11.50
N ASP A 116 14.07 -11.80 -11.44
CA ASP A 116 13.91 -13.01 -12.27
C ASP A 116 12.94 -13.98 -11.57
N CYS A 117 11.67 -13.60 -11.51
CA CYS A 117 10.67 -14.32 -10.76
C CYS A 117 9.85 -15.28 -11.63
N ALA A 118 9.56 -16.47 -11.11
CA ALA A 118 8.68 -17.45 -11.76
C ALA A 118 7.20 -17.02 -11.78
N ASP A 119 6.84 -16.09 -10.89
CA ASP A 119 5.54 -15.41 -10.85
C ASP A 119 5.66 -14.02 -11.50
N VAL A 120 4.74 -13.10 -11.25
CA VAL A 120 4.77 -11.71 -11.75
C VAL A 120 5.11 -10.69 -10.65
N VAL A 121 5.36 -11.17 -9.42
CA VAL A 121 5.74 -10.40 -8.24
C VAL A 121 6.75 -11.20 -7.40
N ALA A 122 7.85 -10.56 -7.01
CA ALA A 122 8.84 -11.10 -6.10
C ALA A 122 8.56 -10.66 -4.65
N THR A 123 8.76 -11.58 -3.70
CA THR A 123 8.69 -11.29 -2.26
C THR A 123 9.99 -11.74 -1.58
N PHE A 124 10.71 -10.80 -0.96
CA PHE A 124 12.06 -11.04 -0.43
C PHE A 124 12.39 -10.11 0.75
N PRO A 125 13.30 -10.48 1.66
CA PRO A 125 13.78 -9.58 2.70
C PRO A 125 14.66 -8.47 2.10
N ASN A 126 14.66 -7.28 2.70
CA ASN A 126 15.63 -6.26 2.32
C ASN A 126 17.06 -6.61 2.81
N LEU A 127 18.09 -5.93 2.30
CA LEU A 127 19.49 -6.18 2.70
C LEU A 127 19.72 -6.10 4.22
N GLY A 128 19.00 -5.22 4.92
CA GLY A 128 19.12 -5.05 6.37
C GLY A 128 18.38 -6.12 7.20
N GLY A 129 17.56 -6.97 6.56
CA GLY A 129 16.77 -8.01 7.22
C GLY A 129 15.63 -7.49 8.11
N ASP A 130 15.33 -6.19 8.07
CA ASP A 130 14.36 -5.54 8.95
C ASP A 130 13.02 -5.20 8.27
N ALA A 131 12.90 -5.52 6.97
CA ALA A 131 11.70 -5.41 6.17
C ALA A 131 11.54 -6.60 5.20
N VAL A 132 10.28 -6.95 4.92
CA VAL A 132 9.93 -7.79 3.76
C VAL A 132 9.42 -6.87 2.66
N LEU A 133 9.88 -7.09 1.44
CA LEU A 133 9.55 -6.31 0.25
C LEU A 133 8.70 -7.16 -0.70
N CYS A 134 7.69 -6.54 -1.32
CA CYS A 134 6.96 -7.09 -2.46
C CYS A 134 7.17 -6.16 -3.66
N ALA A 135 7.81 -6.65 -4.71
CA ALA A 135 8.14 -5.87 -5.91
C ALA A 135 7.61 -6.58 -7.17
N PRO A 136 6.88 -5.90 -8.06
CA PRO A 136 6.46 -6.49 -9.32
C PRO A 136 7.66 -6.76 -10.23
N CYS A 137 7.61 -7.87 -10.96
CA CYS A 137 8.57 -8.19 -12.00
C CYS A 137 8.16 -7.55 -13.32
N GLU A 138 9.14 -7.22 -14.16
CA GLU A 138 8.87 -6.60 -15.45
C GLU A 138 8.19 -7.60 -16.39
N LEU A 139 7.06 -7.21 -17.00
CA LEU A 139 6.36 -8.02 -17.98
C LEU A 139 6.71 -7.57 -19.40
N ALA A 140 6.86 -8.53 -20.31
CA ALA A 140 7.07 -8.23 -21.72
C ALA A 140 5.91 -7.38 -22.28
N GLY A 141 6.24 -6.30 -22.98
CA GLY A 141 5.26 -5.39 -23.58
C GLY A 141 4.69 -4.34 -22.63
N VAL A 142 5.04 -4.33 -21.35
CA VAL A 142 4.69 -3.27 -20.41
C VAL A 142 5.86 -2.28 -20.30
N PRO A 143 5.63 -0.96 -20.46
CA PRO A 143 6.71 0.03 -20.36
C PRO A 143 7.37 0.03 -18.97
N ARG A 144 8.71 0.11 -18.92
CA ARG A 144 9.48 -0.03 -17.68
C ARG A 144 9.12 1.01 -16.61
N GLU A 145 8.74 2.21 -17.02
CA GLU A 145 8.31 3.30 -16.14
C GLU A 145 7.11 2.93 -15.25
N THR A 146 6.27 1.98 -15.70
CA THR A 146 5.17 1.41 -14.93
C THR A 146 5.65 0.88 -13.57
N TYR A 147 6.87 0.35 -13.52
CA TYR A 147 7.45 -0.26 -12.33
C TYR A 147 8.24 0.72 -11.45
N GLY A 148 8.32 2.00 -11.80
CA GLY A 148 9.12 2.97 -11.04
C GLY A 148 8.57 3.28 -9.64
N HIS A 149 7.24 3.37 -9.50
CA HIS A 149 6.57 3.68 -8.24
C HIS A 149 5.08 3.32 -8.28
N LEU A 150 4.43 3.32 -7.12
CA LEU A 150 3.05 2.83 -6.96
C LEU A 150 2.04 3.60 -7.82
N ALA A 151 2.22 4.91 -8.00
CA ALA A 151 1.31 5.73 -8.80
C ALA A 151 1.29 5.33 -10.30
N ALA A 152 2.45 5.09 -10.92
CA ALA A 152 2.54 4.64 -12.31
C ALA A 152 2.01 3.22 -12.43
N PHE A 153 2.45 2.34 -11.53
CA PHE A 153 2.00 0.94 -11.50
C PHE A 153 0.48 0.83 -11.40
N SER A 154 -0.15 1.60 -10.51
CA SER A 154 -1.61 1.58 -10.32
C SER A 154 -2.40 2.05 -11.54
N ARG A 155 -1.80 2.87 -12.41
CA ARG A 155 -2.44 3.43 -13.61
C ARG A 155 -2.21 2.57 -14.84
N ASP A 156 -1.01 2.01 -14.98
CA ASP A 156 -0.53 1.49 -16.26
C ASP A 156 -0.30 -0.04 -16.25
N ALA A 157 -0.23 -0.69 -15.09
CA ALA A 157 -0.01 -2.13 -15.02
C ALA A 157 -1.26 -2.95 -15.39
N PRO A 158 -1.10 -4.14 -16.00
CA PRO A 158 -2.22 -5.05 -16.26
C PRO A 158 -2.98 -5.43 -14.98
N ALA A 159 -4.30 -5.55 -15.08
CA ALA A 159 -5.18 -5.85 -13.93
C ALA A 159 -4.77 -7.13 -13.17
N ASP A 160 -4.31 -8.16 -13.88
CA ASP A 160 -3.84 -9.40 -13.26
C ASP A 160 -2.58 -9.19 -12.43
N GLN A 161 -1.67 -8.32 -12.87
CA GLN A 161 -0.46 -7.97 -12.12
C GLN A 161 -0.79 -7.08 -10.91
N LEU A 162 -1.76 -6.17 -11.05
CA LEU A 162 -2.30 -5.41 -9.91
C LEU A 162 -2.87 -6.34 -8.84
N ASN A 163 -3.69 -7.30 -9.25
CA ASN A 163 -4.23 -8.32 -8.34
C ASN A 163 -3.13 -9.17 -7.69
N ALA A 164 -2.13 -9.59 -8.47
CA ALA A 164 -0.99 -10.36 -7.97
C ALA A 164 -0.19 -9.58 -6.93
N LEU A 165 0.12 -8.29 -7.16
CA LEU A 165 0.85 -7.46 -6.20
C LEU A 165 0.16 -7.46 -4.83
N TRP A 166 -1.14 -7.16 -4.81
CA TRP A 166 -1.88 -7.11 -3.55
C TRP A 166 -2.05 -8.48 -2.91
N ARG A 167 -2.17 -9.56 -3.69
CA ARG A 167 -2.17 -10.93 -3.15
C ARG A 167 -0.86 -11.25 -2.44
N HIS A 168 0.28 -10.91 -3.03
CA HIS A 168 1.60 -11.07 -2.42
C HIS A 168 1.75 -10.21 -1.17
N VAL A 169 1.33 -8.95 -1.21
CA VAL A 169 1.33 -8.05 -0.05
C VAL A 169 0.46 -8.60 1.08
N GLY A 170 -0.75 -9.06 0.78
CA GLY A 170 -1.65 -9.64 1.77
C GLY A 170 -1.08 -10.93 2.37
N ALA A 171 -0.47 -11.80 1.57
CA ALA A 171 0.20 -13.01 2.05
C ALA A 171 1.40 -12.66 2.94
N ALA A 172 2.29 -11.77 2.47
CA ALA A 172 3.45 -11.32 3.22
C ALA A 172 3.06 -10.65 4.54
N LEU A 173 1.99 -9.86 4.55
CA LEU A 173 1.51 -9.21 5.77
C LEU A 173 0.91 -10.21 6.75
N ALA A 174 0.12 -11.17 6.27
CA ALA A 174 -0.39 -12.24 7.13
C ALA A 174 0.77 -13.01 7.81
N THR A 175 1.78 -13.42 7.03
CA THR A 175 2.97 -14.09 7.56
C THR A 175 3.75 -13.19 8.54
N ALA A 176 3.99 -11.93 8.18
CA ALA A 176 4.72 -11.01 9.05
C ALA A 176 4.02 -10.78 10.39
N LEU A 177 2.69 -10.71 10.42
CA LEU A 177 1.93 -10.57 11.67
C LEU A 177 2.05 -11.82 12.54
N GLU A 178 2.00 -13.00 11.94
CA GLU A 178 2.23 -14.27 12.64
C GLU A 178 3.64 -14.35 13.24
N ASP A 179 4.67 -14.11 12.43
CA ASP A 179 6.08 -14.22 12.84
C ASP A 179 6.49 -13.16 13.87
N ARG A 180 5.92 -11.96 13.78
CA ARG A 180 6.25 -10.84 14.67
C ARG A 180 5.42 -10.83 15.95
N GLY A 181 4.25 -11.46 15.95
CA GLY A 181 3.34 -11.55 17.09
C GLY A 181 2.93 -10.17 17.62
N PRO A 182 3.37 -9.79 18.85
CA PRO A 182 3.05 -8.48 19.44
C PRO A 182 3.84 -7.32 18.81
N ARG A 183 4.91 -7.61 18.05
CA ARG A 183 5.72 -6.55 17.44
C ARG A 183 4.98 -5.98 16.22
N PRO A 184 4.86 -4.64 16.12
CA PRO A 184 4.14 -3.98 15.04
C PRO A 184 4.79 -4.16 13.67
N THR A 185 3.95 -4.07 12.65
CA THR A 185 4.35 -4.01 11.23
C THR A 185 3.81 -2.74 10.61
N TRP A 186 4.69 -2.01 9.93
CA TRP A 186 4.35 -0.83 9.15
C TRP A 186 4.33 -1.20 7.67
N LEU A 187 3.20 -0.94 7.02
CA LEU A 187 2.96 -1.24 5.62
C LEU A 187 2.98 0.06 4.81
N SER A 188 3.90 0.19 3.86
CA SER A 188 4.06 1.41 3.08
C SER A 188 4.73 1.20 1.72
N THR A 189 4.86 2.26 0.93
CA THR A 189 5.78 2.34 -0.20
C THR A 189 6.77 3.47 0.00
N GLU A 190 8.02 3.20 -0.35
CA GLU A 190 9.08 4.19 -0.55
C GLU A 190 9.62 4.02 -1.99
N GLY A 191 10.44 4.96 -2.46
CA GLY A 191 11.08 4.90 -3.77
C GLY A 191 12.17 5.94 -3.97
N SER A 192 12.51 6.73 -2.95
CA SER A 192 13.51 7.80 -3.05
C SER A 192 14.95 7.29 -3.17
N GLY A 193 15.22 6.07 -2.66
CA GLY A 193 16.55 5.45 -2.70
C GLY A 193 16.70 4.37 -3.78
N VAL A 194 15.64 3.60 -4.04
CA VAL A 194 15.62 2.54 -5.05
C VAL A 194 14.45 2.82 -6.01
N PRO A 195 14.73 3.10 -7.30
CA PRO A 195 13.70 3.51 -8.27
C PRO A 195 13.02 2.30 -8.91
N TRP A 196 12.52 1.40 -8.07
CA TRP A 196 11.64 0.31 -8.46
C TRP A 196 10.58 0.15 -7.39
N LEU A 197 9.32 -0.03 -7.79
CA LEU A 197 8.21 -0.20 -6.87
C LEU A 197 8.50 -1.38 -5.94
N HIS A 198 8.44 -1.10 -4.65
CA HIS A 198 8.45 -2.11 -3.62
C HIS A 198 7.51 -1.69 -2.49
N VAL A 199 6.52 -2.52 -2.22
CA VAL A 199 5.71 -2.41 -0.99
C VAL A 199 6.54 -2.99 0.15
N ARG A 200 6.61 -2.26 1.25
CA ARG A 200 7.48 -2.54 2.39
C ARG A 200 6.66 -2.93 3.60
N LEU A 201 7.09 -3.98 4.27
CA LEU A 201 6.60 -4.44 5.56
C LEU A 201 7.71 -4.27 6.59
N ASP A 202 7.90 -3.05 7.07
CA ASP A 202 9.00 -2.69 7.96
C ASP A 202 8.67 -3.01 9.43
N SER A 203 9.70 -3.27 10.23
CA SER A 203 9.62 -3.40 11.69
C SER A 203 9.67 -2.07 12.43
N SER A 204 9.81 -0.94 11.71
CA SER A 204 9.79 0.42 12.23
C SER A 204 9.41 1.44 11.14
N PRO A 205 8.83 2.62 11.49
CA PRO A 205 8.34 3.60 10.52
C PRO A 205 9.44 4.56 10.01
N LYS A 206 10.56 4.02 9.53
CA LYS A 206 11.75 4.81 9.11
C LYS A 206 11.42 5.86 8.05
N TYR A 207 10.56 5.49 7.10
CA TYR A 207 10.28 6.28 5.90
C TYR A 207 8.91 6.97 5.90
N TYR A 208 8.19 6.97 7.02
CA TYR A 208 6.84 7.53 7.08
C TYR A 208 6.84 9.06 7.04
N LYS A 209 5.93 9.63 6.25
CA LYS A 209 5.63 11.06 6.14
C LYS A 209 4.35 11.40 6.89
N THR A 210 3.61 10.41 7.38
CA THR A 210 2.40 10.57 8.21
C THR A 210 2.74 10.36 9.68
N ASP A 211 2.94 11.44 10.43
CA ASP A 211 3.34 11.33 11.85
C ASP A 211 2.34 10.53 12.70
N ALA A 212 1.04 10.68 12.42
CA ALA A 212 -0.02 9.92 13.10
C ALA A 212 0.07 8.39 12.90
N PHE A 213 0.81 7.91 11.90
CA PHE A 213 1.01 6.48 11.63
C PHE A 213 2.33 5.93 12.16
N ARG A 214 3.16 6.75 12.82
CA ARG A 214 4.44 6.30 13.35
C ARG A 214 4.32 5.59 14.70
N PRO A 215 3.51 6.03 15.67
CA PRO A 215 3.38 5.34 16.95
C PRO A 215 2.87 3.90 16.78
N PRO A 216 3.39 2.92 17.54
CA PRO A 216 2.87 1.55 17.50
C PRO A 216 1.41 1.50 17.98
N PRO A 217 0.62 0.50 17.53
CA PRO A 217 -0.79 0.42 17.88
C PRO A 217 -0.92 0.02 19.36
N ASN A 218 -1.45 0.91 20.20
CA ASN A 218 -1.81 0.72 21.61
C ASN A 218 -0.96 -0.32 22.36
N PHE A 219 0.35 -0.09 22.45
CA PHE A 219 1.15 -0.73 23.51
C PHE A 219 0.53 -0.32 24.87
N PRO A 220 0.34 -1.23 25.84
CA PRO A 220 0.03 -0.79 27.19
C PRO A 220 1.13 0.21 27.62
N PRO A 221 0.81 1.29 28.36
CA PRO A 221 1.87 2.06 28.99
C PRO A 221 2.76 1.07 29.77
N PRO A 222 4.10 1.22 29.73
CA PRO A 222 4.95 0.39 30.58
C PRO A 222 4.46 0.48 32.04
N PRO A 223 4.59 -0.62 32.82
CA PRO A 223 4.12 -0.66 34.19
C PRO A 223 4.73 0.46 35.06
#